data_AF-A0A355GRN9-F1
#
_entry.id   AF-A0A355GRN9-F1
#
_cell.length_a   1.000
_cell.length_b   1.000
_cell.length_c   1.000
_cell.angle_alpha   90.00
_cell.angle_beta   90.00
_cell.angle_gamma   90.00
#
_symmetry.space_group_name_H-M   'P 1'
#
loop_
_entity.id
_entity.type
_entity.pdbx_description
1 polymer ?
#
loop_
_entity_poly.entity_id
_entity_poly.type
_entity_poly.pdbx_seq_one_letter_code
_entity_poly.pdbx_strand_id
1 'polypeptide(L)'
;MKERRIIMKMIKKLLGTSILIAILVSILNVTTLAAESSAAQNLDATPSNVSVLVNGVLVPVKMFSINGNNYVKIRDLASTLNGTAKQFHVSWNSSDNSISLTKGIAYTETGGQSISSSNANSLLASPTSSKIFLNNSEISIMAYNIGGSNYFKLRDIAGILNFGVTWENDTNTILIDTIKDYLNDSEGILLTSDKYQVSIKLPNSWGGRYLTGIQTWDKDSLVFDFYDKYSNELFKEINGKNAGDVGWLFEIRAYPLAEEKTFEGATLSIIGKNKQYVFVSIVPSDVQFVENSKEAQQEYESMYSDVTDIIKDFLDRNNIISVSDI
;
A
#
# COMPACT_ATOMS: atom_id res chain seq x y z
N MET A 1 -1.53 -55.61 47.63
CA MET A 1 -2.66 -55.02 46.86
C MET A 1 -3.01 -53.58 47.30
N LYS A 2 -3.02 -53.29 48.61
CA LYS A 2 -3.35 -51.96 49.18
C LYS A 2 -2.32 -50.86 48.82
N GLU A 3 -1.03 -51.17 48.87
CA GLU A 3 0.06 -50.22 48.53
C GLU A 3 0.08 -49.80 47.06
N ARG A 4 -0.08 -50.74 46.13
CA ARG A 4 -0.17 -50.43 44.68
C ARG A 4 -1.32 -49.46 44.37
N ARG A 5 -2.42 -49.56 45.11
CA ARG A 5 -3.59 -48.69 44.96
C ARG A 5 -3.35 -47.27 45.50
N ILE A 6 -2.50 -47.13 46.51
CA ILE A 6 -2.07 -45.84 47.07
C ILE A 6 -1.09 -45.14 46.12
N ILE A 7 -0.11 -45.88 45.60
CA ILE A 7 0.88 -45.37 44.64
C ILE A 7 0.19 -44.89 43.36
N MET A 8 -0.77 -45.65 42.82
CA MET A 8 -1.54 -45.22 41.63
C MET A 8 -2.40 -43.97 41.88
N LYS A 9 -2.94 -43.79 43.10
CA LYS A 9 -3.67 -42.57 43.46
C LYS A 9 -2.74 -41.36 43.56
N MET A 10 -1.52 -41.54 44.07
CA MET A 10 -0.51 -40.47 44.14
C MET A 10 -0.02 -40.07 42.75
N ILE A 11 0.24 -41.04 41.86
CA ILE A 11 0.69 -40.78 40.47
C ILE A 11 -0.39 -40.03 39.67
N LYS A 12 -1.66 -40.42 39.78
CA LYS A 12 -2.78 -39.69 39.13
C LYS A 12 -2.94 -38.27 39.68
N LYS A 13 -2.67 -38.06 40.98
CA LYS A 13 -2.74 -36.73 41.61
C LYS A 13 -1.58 -35.83 41.17
N LEU A 14 -0.36 -36.38 41.02
CA LEU A 14 0.81 -35.66 40.49
C LEU A 14 0.66 -35.29 39.00
N LEU A 15 0.21 -36.23 38.16
CA LEU A 15 0.00 -36.01 36.72
C LEU A 15 -1.10 -34.97 36.45
N GLY A 16 -2.17 -34.97 37.25
CA GLY A 16 -3.24 -33.96 37.16
C GLY A 16 -2.77 -32.55 37.52
N THR A 17 -1.88 -32.40 38.50
CA THR A 17 -1.33 -31.09 38.90
C THR A 17 -0.31 -30.54 37.90
N SER A 18 0.51 -31.38 37.26
CA SER A 18 1.48 -30.92 36.26
C SER A 18 0.83 -30.47 34.94
N ILE A 19 -0.28 -31.11 34.54
CA ILE A 19 -1.04 -30.71 33.33
C ILE A 19 -1.80 -29.40 33.58
N LEU A 20 -2.32 -29.18 34.80
CA LEU A 20 -2.99 -27.92 35.15
C LEU A 20 -2.02 -26.73 35.17
N ILE A 21 -0.77 -26.92 35.63
CA ILE A 21 0.25 -25.85 35.67
C ILE A 21 0.76 -25.53 34.26
N ALA A 22 0.93 -26.53 33.39
CA ALA A 22 1.32 -26.29 32.00
C ALA A 22 0.23 -25.55 31.20
N ILE A 23 -1.05 -25.83 31.47
CA ILE A 23 -2.18 -25.11 30.87
C ILE A 23 -2.34 -23.70 31.46
N LEU A 24 -2.07 -23.50 32.76
CA LEU A 24 -2.09 -22.15 33.35
C LEU A 24 -0.93 -21.27 32.84
N VAL A 25 0.25 -21.83 32.60
CA VAL A 25 1.42 -21.08 32.08
C VAL A 25 1.29 -20.78 30.58
N SER A 26 0.59 -21.62 29.80
CA SER A 26 0.31 -21.32 28.39
C SER A 26 -0.83 -20.31 28.20
N ILE A 27 -1.79 -20.23 29.13
CA ILE A 27 -2.88 -19.23 29.08
C ILE A 27 -2.42 -17.84 29.55
N LEU A 28 -1.34 -17.71 30.34
CA LEU A 28 -0.80 -16.40 30.74
C LEU A 28 0.06 -15.70 29.68
N ASN A 29 0.48 -16.38 28.62
CA ASN A 29 1.33 -15.80 27.56
C ASN A 29 0.57 -15.45 26.27
N VAL A 30 -0.76 -15.58 26.26
CA VAL A 30 -1.59 -15.20 25.11
C VAL A 30 -2.63 -14.18 25.55
N THR A 31 -2.21 -12.98 25.97
CA THR A 31 -3.01 -11.75 25.89
C THR A 31 -2.19 -10.54 26.37
N THR A 32 -1.21 -10.10 25.59
CA THR A 32 -0.84 -8.67 25.51
C THR A 32 -0.14 -8.40 24.17
N LEU A 33 -0.90 -8.57 23.09
CA LEU A 33 -0.75 -7.69 21.93
C LEU A 33 -1.96 -6.76 21.96
N ALA A 34 -2.07 -6.00 23.06
CA ALA A 34 -2.90 -4.82 23.06
C ALA A 34 -2.13 -3.80 22.22
N ALA A 35 -2.73 -3.43 21.08
CA ALA A 35 -2.28 -2.35 20.22
C ALA A 35 -1.75 -1.20 21.07
N GLU A 36 -0.47 -0.87 20.89
CA GLU A 36 0.06 0.39 21.39
C GLU A 36 -0.72 1.50 20.70
N SER A 37 -1.72 2.03 21.41
CA SER A 37 -2.25 3.35 21.12
C SER A 37 -1.07 4.29 21.22
N SER A 38 -0.49 4.69 20.10
CA SER A 38 0.59 5.67 20.05
C SER A 38 0.04 6.99 20.59
N ALA A 39 0.16 7.21 21.90
CA ALA A 39 0.03 8.55 22.44
C ALA A 39 1.02 9.43 21.67
N ALA A 40 0.55 10.54 21.12
CA ALA A 40 1.41 11.40 20.33
C ALA A 40 2.56 11.89 21.23
N GLN A 41 3.79 11.52 20.87
CA GLN A 41 5.01 11.87 21.60
C GLN A 41 5.79 12.93 20.83
N ASN A 42 6.67 13.66 21.53
CA ASN A 42 7.65 14.50 20.85
C ASN A 42 8.62 13.62 20.06
N LEU A 43 8.93 14.02 18.84
CA LEU A 43 9.81 13.29 17.92
C LEU A 43 10.86 14.22 17.31
N ASP A 44 11.88 13.62 16.73
CA ASP A 44 12.87 14.32 15.91
C ASP A 44 12.35 14.50 14.48
N ALA A 45 12.38 15.75 14.00
CA ALA A 45 12.09 16.12 12.63
C ALA A 45 13.38 16.51 11.91
N THR A 46 13.81 15.66 10.99
CA THR A 46 15.01 15.89 10.17
C THR A 46 14.60 16.47 8.81
N PRO A 47 15.27 17.49 8.26
CA PRO A 47 14.92 17.98 6.93
C PRO A 47 14.95 16.85 5.88
N SER A 48 13.88 16.68 5.11
CA SER A 48 13.83 15.69 4.03
C SER A 48 14.70 16.15 2.85
N ASN A 49 15.51 15.24 2.30
CA ASN A 49 16.22 15.47 1.04
C ASN A 49 15.45 14.82 -0.12
N VAL A 50 14.31 15.41 -0.49
CA VAL A 50 13.41 14.91 -1.54
C VAL A 50 13.07 16.02 -2.52
N SER A 51 12.89 15.64 -3.79
CA SER A 51 12.32 16.54 -4.80
C SER A 51 10.79 16.41 -4.80
N VAL A 52 10.08 17.47 -5.21
CA VAL A 52 8.61 17.43 -5.34
C VAL A 52 8.20 17.94 -6.72
N LEU A 53 7.50 17.09 -7.47
CA LEU A 53 6.85 17.45 -8.74
C LEU A 53 5.34 17.55 -8.50
N VAL A 54 4.72 18.64 -8.94
CA VAL A 54 3.27 18.84 -8.90
C VAL A 54 2.77 18.91 -10.34
N ASN A 55 1.94 17.95 -10.75
CA ASN A 55 1.50 17.78 -12.13
C ASN A 55 2.67 17.83 -13.14
N GLY A 56 3.81 17.19 -12.78
CA GLY A 56 5.01 17.16 -13.60
C GLY A 56 5.91 18.41 -13.53
N VAL A 57 5.55 19.43 -12.73
CA VAL A 57 6.35 20.67 -12.57
C VAL A 57 7.10 20.64 -11.25
N LEU A 58 8.40 20.94 -11.27
CA LEU A 58 9.23 20.96 -10.06
C LEU A 58 8.86 22.15 -9.16
N VAL A 59 8.50 21.88 -7.91
CA VAL A 59 8.11 22.89 -6.92
C VAL A 59 9.01 22.79 -5.68
N PRO A 60 9.61 23.90 -5.22
CA PRO A 60 10.39 23.89 -4.00
C PRO A 60 9.46 23.78 -2.78
N VAL A 61 9.33 22.58 -2.23
CA VAL A 61 8.56 22.31 -1.01
C VAL A 61 9.49 21.84 0.09
N LYS A 62 9.41 22.47 1.26
CA LYS A 62 10.18 22.07 2.43
C LYS A 62 9.41 21.04 3.23
N MET A 63 10.07 19.92 3.54
CA MET A 63 9.48 18.82 4.30
C MET A 63 10.44 18.35 5.40
N PHE A 64 9.88 17.70 6.41
CA PHE A 64 10.63 16.99 7.43
C PHE A 64 10.34 15.50 7.37
N SER A 65 11.34 14.67 7.59
CA SER A 65 11.21 13.25 7.85
C SER A 65 11.06 13.03 9.36
N ILE A 66 9.95 12.38 9.74
CA ILE A 66 9.67 11.95 11.12
C ILE A 66 9.30 10.47 11.04
N ASN A 67 10.08 9.62 11.72
CA ASN A 67 9.94 8.16 11.67
C ASN A 67 9.83 7.62 10.22
N GLY A 68 10.68 8.11 9.31
CA GLY A 68 10.73 7.68 7.91
C GLY A 68 9.56 8.17 7.03
N ASN A 69 8.67 9.01 7.55
CA ASN A 69 7.56 9.57 6.78
C ASN A 69 7.80 11.05 6.47
N ASN A 70 7.38 11.50 5.28
CA ASN A 70 7.50 12.90 4.88
C ASN A 70 6.33 13.74 5.41
N TYR A 71 6.65 14.80 6.15
CA TYR A 71 5.72 15.77 6.72
C TYR A 71 5.85 17.13 6.04
N VAL A 72 4.73 17.74 5.69
CA VAL A 72 4.67 19.04 5.01
C VAL A 72 3.91 20.06 5.83
N LYS A 73 4.38 21.31 5.80
CA LYS A 73 3.67 22.44 6.41
C LYS A 73 2.36 22.67 5.66
N ILE A 74 1.24 22.64 6.36
CA ILE A 74 -0.08 22.64 5.71
C ILE A 74 -0.35 23.87 4.83
N ARG A 75 0.18 25.03 5.23
CA ARG A 75 0.08 26.29 4.46
C ARG A 75 0.94 26.27 3.21
N ASP A 76 2.10 25.63 3.26
CA ASP A 76 2.98 25.50 2.10
C ASP A 76 2.36 24.53 1.09
N LEU A 77 1.74 23.44 1.57
CA LEU A 77 0.94 22.54 0.73
C LEU A 77 -0.25 23.29 0.09
N ALA A 78 -0.97 24.11 0.86
CA ALA A 78 -2.10 24.90 0.33
C ALA A 78 -1.65 25.88 -0.77
N SER A 79 -0.50 26.53 -0.59
CA SER A 79 0.11 27.38 -1.62
C SER A 79 0.53 26.56 -2.85
N THR A 80 1.12 25.39 -2.63
CA THR A 80 1.58 24.47 -3.68
C THR A 80 0.44 23.97 -4.57
N LEU A 81 -0.73 23.67 -3.99
CA LEU A 81 -1.90 23.18 -4.74
C LEU A 81 -2.83 24.30 -5.22
N ASN A 82 -2.50 25.57 -4.95
CA ASN A 82 -3.37 26.70 -5.26
C ASN A 82 -3.58 26.85 -6.77
N GLY A 83 -4.83 27.04 -7.21
CA GLY A 83 -5.17 27.12 -8.63
C GLY A 83 -5.35 25.78 -9.33
N THR A 84 -5.13 24.66 -8.65
CA THR A 84 -5.42 23.31 -9.17
C THR A 84 -6.83 22.84 -8.82
N ALA A 85 -7.28 21.73 -9.41
CA ALA A 85 -8.57 21.11 -9.07
C ALA A 85 -8.65 20.61 -7.61
N LYS A 86 -7.50 20.44 -6.93
CA LYS A 86 -7.39 19.99 -5.53
C LYS A 86 -6.92 21.11 -4.59
N GLN A 87 -7.12 22.37 -4.98
CA GLN A 87 -6.86 23.52 -4.12
C GLN A 87 -7.71 23.48 -2.84
N PHE A 88 -7.19 24.08 -1.78
CA PHE A 88 -7.89 24.20 -0.51
C PHE A 88 -7.39 25.42 0.26
N HIS A 89 -8.26 25.97 1.10
CA HIS A 89 -7.94 27.08 1.98
C HIS A 89 -7.58 26.58 3.38
N VAL A 90 -6.66 27.28 4.05
CA VAL A 90 -6.26 27.03 5.43
C VAL A 90 -6.52 28.26 6.26
N SER A 91 -7.36 28.14 7.28
CA SER A 91 -7.55 29.18 8.29
C SER A 91 -7.15 28.70 9.67
N TRP A 92 -6.76 29.66 10.52
CA TRP A 92 -6.40 29.44 11.91
C TRP A 92 -7.32 30.28 12.78
N ASN A 93 -7.92 29.66 13.80
CA ASN A 93 -8.65 30.35 14.85
C ASN A 93 -7.91 30.17 16.18
N SER A 94 -7.39 31.28 16.72
CA SER A 94 -6.68 31.28 18.00
C SER A 94 -7.59 31.15 19.21
N SER A 95 -8.85 31.61 19.15
CA SER A 95 -9.78 31.48 20.29
C SER A 95 -10.12 30.01 20.57
N ASP A 96 -10.23 29.24 19.49
CA ASP A 96 -10.70 27.85 19.54
C ASP A 96 -9.55 26.86 19.41
N ASN A 97 -8.30 27.35 19.30
CA ASN A 97 -7.11 26.55 19.01
C ASN A 97 -7.37 25.58 17.85
N SER A 98 -7.84 26.09 16.70
CA SER A 98 -8.32 25.24 15.61
C SER A 98 -7.78 25.64 14.24
N ILE A 99 -7.54 24.61 13.42
CA ILE A 99 -7.17 24.72 12.01
C ILE A 99 -8.36 24.28 11.19
N SER A 100 -8.76 25.08 10.19
CA SER A 100 -9.82 24.68 9.25
C SER A 100 -9.25 24.56 7.84
N LEU A 101 -9.54 23.43 7.21
CA LEU A 101 -9.20 23.09 5.84
C LEU A 101 -10.50 23.11 5.02
N THR A 102 -10.57 23.96 3.99
CA THR A 102 -11.76 24.10 3.15
C THR A 102 -11.44 23.75 1.71
N LYS A 103 -11.95 22.60 1.22
CA LYS A 103 -11.68 22.11 -0.13
C LYS A 103 -12.28 23.01 -1.21
N GLY A 104 -11.61 23.11 -2.35
CA GLY A 104 -12.09 23.84 -3.53
C GLY A 104 -11.94 25.36 -3.43
N ILE A 105 -11.58 25.90 -2.27
CA ILE A 105 -11.36 27.33 -2.07
C ILE A 105 -9.87 27.64 -2.26
N ALA A 106 -9.58 28.70 -3.01
CA ALA A 106 -8.21 29.15 -3.21
C ALA A 106 -7.55 29.57 -1.89
N TYR A 107 -6.27 29.25 -1.74
CA TYR A 107 -5.50 29.71 -0.61
C TYR A 107 -5.08 31.17 -0.83
N THR A 108 -5.22 31.98 0.23
CA THR A 108 -4.70 33.34 0.27
C THR A 108 -3.65 33.39 1.36
N GLU A 109 -2.42 33.78 0.99
CA GLU A 109 -1.34 33.88 1.96
C GLU A 109 -1.73 34.83 3.09
N THR A 110 -1.76 34.28 4.29
CA THR A 110 -1.90 35.06 5.53
C THR A 110 -0.54 35.06 6.19
N GLY A 111 0.04 36.26 6.36
CA GLY A 111 1.43 36.47 6.72
C GLY A 111 1.92 35.56 7.85
N GLY A 112 2.98 34.82 7.56
CA GLY A 112 3.71 33.99 8.52
C GLY A 112 5.12 33.73 7.97
N GLN A 113 6.14 33.90 8.82
CA GLN A 113 7.52 33.66 8.42
C GLN A 113 7.71 32.19 8.04
N SER A 114 8.22 31.95 6.82
CA SER A 114 8.80 30.66 6.48
C SER A 114 10.08 30.47 7.27
N ILE A 115 10.16 29.39 8.03
CA ILE A 115 11.40 29.01 8.69
C ILE A 115 12.40 28.66 7.57
N SER A 116 13.56 29.32 7.60
CA SER A 116 14.69 28.94 6.77
C SER A 116 15.19 27.58 7.23
N SER A 117 14.90 26.52 6.46
CA SER A 117 15.51 25.18 6.54
C SER A 117 17.03 25.16 6.27
N SER A 118 17.72 26.29 6.42
CA SER A 118 19.18 26.40 6.23
C SER A 118 19.97 25.89 7.44
N ASN A 119 19.31 25.45 8.51
CA ASN A 119 19.99 24.79 9.62
C ASN A 119 19.87 23.29 9.40
N ALA A 120 20.99 22.64 9.08
CA ALA A 120 21.14 21.20 8.88
C ALA A 120 20.86 20.34 10.14
N ASN A 121 20.09 20.87 11.10
CA ASN A 121 19.87 20.27 12.40
C ASN A 121 18.43 19.75 12.53
N SER A 122 18.29 18.61 13.18
CA SER A 122 17.00 18.09 13.64
C SER A 122 16.26 19.14 14.46
N LEU A 123 14.95 19.24 14.28
CA LEU A 123 14.06 20.07 15.08
C LEU A 123 13.13 19.19 15.92
N LEU A 124 12.67 19.73 17.05
CA LEU A 124 11.65 19.07 17.85
C LEU A 124 10.29 19.16 17.15
N ALA A 125 9.69 18.00 16.88
CA ALA A 125 8.30 17.87 16.46
C ALA A 125 7.43 17.56 17.67
N SER A 126 6.63 18.53 18.09
CA SER A 126 5.70 18.38 19.20
C SER A 126 4.28 18.14 18.67
N PRO A 127 3.55 17.11 19.14
CA PRO A 127 2.16 16.92 18.74
C PRO A 127 1.34 18.19 18.97
N THR A 128 0.54 18.57 17.98
CA THR A 128 -0.36 19.70 18.14
C THR A 128 -1.55 19.33 19.03
N SER A 129 -2.00 20.28 19.84
CA SER A 129 -3.27 20.18 20.57
C SER A 129 -4.43 20.82 19.81
N SER A 130 -4.17 21.36 18.62
CA SER A 130 -5.17 22.07 17.85
C SER A 130 -6.24 21.13 17.28
N LYS A 131 -7.50 21.56 17.34
CA LYS A 131 -8.60 20.88 16.64
C LYS A 131 -8.46 21.08 15.14
N ILE A 132 -8.83 20.08 14.35
CA ILE A 132 -8.66 20.11 12.89
C ILE A 132 -10.02 19.86 12.26
N PHE A 133 -10.44 20.77 11.39
CA PHE A 133 -11.72 20.72 10.70
C PHE A 133 -11.50 20.58 9.20
N LEU A 134 -12.20 19.66 8.55
CA LEU A 134 -12.32 19.56 7.11
C LEU A 134 -13.75 19.93 6.70
N ASN A 135 -13.91 20.98 5.89
CA ASN A 135 -15.24 21.47 5.47
C ASN A 135 -16.21 21.59 6.66
N ASN A 136 -15.75 22.27 7.72
CA ASN A 136 -16.48 22.50 8.98
C ASN A 136 -16.79 21.25 9.83
N SER A 137 -16.34 20.07 9.43
CA SER A 137 -16.46 18.83 10.21
C SER A 137 -15.14 18.53 10.93
N GLU A 138 -15.19 18.30 12.25
CA GLU A 138 -13.99 17.93 13.01
C GLU A 138 -13.48 16.55 12.56
N ILE A 139 -12.17 16.44 12.36
CA ILE A 139 -11.50 15.20 11.95
C ILE A 139 -10.35 14.88 12.91
N SER A 140 -10.13 13.59 13.14
CA SER A 140 -8.98 13.10 13.90
C SER A 140 -7.82 12.81 12.96
N ILE A 141 -6.83 13.70 12.92
CA ILE A 141 -5.57 13.50 12.20
C ILE A 141 -4.40 14.00 13.06
N MET A 142 -3.29 13.26 13.02
CA MET A 142 -2.06 13.64 13.70
C MET A 142 -1.35 14.77 12.96
N ALA A 143 -0.95 15.79 13.71
CA ALA A 143 -0.10 16.88 13.22
C ALA A 143 0.93 17.26 14.27
N TYR A 144 2.07 17.76 13.79
CA TYR A 144 3.18 18.20 14.63
C TYR A 144 3.40 19.70 14.48
N ASN A 145 3.56 20.39 15.60
CA ASN A 145 4.14 21.71 15.65
C ASN A 145 5.66 21.61 15.54
N ILE A 146 6.22 22.21 14.49
CA ILE A 146 7.67 22.33 14.28
C ILE A 146 7.95 23.82 14.05
N GLY A 147 8.67 24.44 14.99
CA GLY A 147 9.01 25.86 14.93
C GLY A 147 7.80 26.79 14.79
N GLY A 148 6.66 26.46 15.41
CA GLY A 148 5.45 27.29 15.40
C GLY A 148 4.53 27.08 14.20
N SER A 149 4.85 26.15 13.29
CA SER A 149 3.99 25.77 12.17
C SER A 149 3.46 24.35 12.32
N ASN A 150 2.26 24.09 11.80
CA ASN A 150 1.65 22.75 11.83
C ASN A 150 2.03 21.95 10.56
N TYR A 151 2.62 20.79 10.79
CA TYR A 151 3.09 19.84 9.79
C TYR A 151 2.26 18.56 9.85
N PHE A 152 1.91 18.04 8.67
CA PHE A 152 1.07 16.86 8.49
C PHE A 152 1.81 15.83 7.67
N LYS A 153 1.64 14.55 7.99
CA LYS A 153 2.13 13.47 7.14
C LYS A 153 1.49 13.60 5.76
N LEU A 154 2.32 13.70 4.72
CA LEU A 154 1.87 14.04 3.37
C LEU A 154 0.80 13.05 2.86
N ARG A 155 1.01 11.75 3.06
CA ARG A 155 0.07 10.72 2.60
C ARG A 155 -1.28 10.77 3.32
N ASP A 156 -1.28 11.07 4.61
CA ASP A 156 -2.52 11.15 5.40
C ASP A 156 -3.35 12.37 4.94
N ILE A 157 -2.71 13.53 4.76
CA ILE A 157 -3.40 14.73 4.26
C ILE A 157 -3.82 14.59 2.80
N ALA A 158 -3.06 13.84 1.99
CA ALA A 158 -3.43 13.49 0.62
C ALA A 158 -4.70 12.67 0.54
N GLY A 159 -4.88 11.69 1.43
CA GLY A 159 -6.14 10.94 1.53
C GLY A 159 -7.34 11.82 1.90
N ILE A 160 -7.16 12.72 2.87
CA ILE A 160 -8.23 13.63 3.33
C ILE A 160 -8.65 14.64 2.25
N LEU A 161 -7.68 15.21 1.54
CA LEU A 161 -7.89 16.19 0.48
C LEU A 161 -8.12 15.53 -0.89
N ASN A 162 -7.94 14.22 -0.97
CA ASN A 162 -8.12 13.35 -2.13
C ASN A 162 -7.29 13.78 -3.35
N PHE A 163 -5.98 13.92 -3.19
CA PHE A 163 -5.04 14.14 -4.31
C PHE A 163 -4.03 12.98 -4.41
N GLY A 164 -3.61 12.66 -5.64
CA GLY A 164 -2.67 11.59 -5.91
C GLY A 164 -1.28 11.91 -5.36
N VAL A 165 -0.67 10.93 -4.67
CA VAL A 165 0.73 10.98 -4.24
C VAL A 165 1.40 9.66 -4.59
N THR A 166 2.47 9.72 -5.38
CA THR A 166 3.33 8.56 -5.65
C THR A 166 4.79 8.91 -5.37
N TRP A 167 5.64 7.89 -5.40
CA TRP A 167 7.06 8.01 -5.10
C TRP A 167 7.87 7.48 -6.29
N GLU A 168 8.88 8.25 -6.70
CA GLU A 168 9.87 7.86 -7.69
C GLU A 168 11.20 7.57 -6.99
N ASN A 169 11.63 6.31 -7.03
CA ASN A 169 12.78 5.82 -6.28
C ASN A 169 14.10 6.35 -6.82
N ASP A 170 14.27 6.39 -8.14
CA ASP A 170 15.57 6.67 -8.76
C ASP A 170 16.05 8.09 -8.47
N THR A 171 15.11 9.01 -8.30
CA THR A 171 15.38 10.44 -8.12
C THR A 171 15.02 10.95 -6.73
N ASN A 172 14.55 10.07 -5.83
CA ASN A 172 13.97 10.44 -4.52
C ASN A 172 12.92 11.57 -4.65
N THR A 173 11.99 11.38 -5.59
CA THR A 173 11.01 12.41 -5.96
C THR A 173 9.60 12.02 -5.53
N ILE A 174 8.91 12.93 -4.87
CA ILE A 174 7.48 12.85 -4.60
C ILE A 174 6.74 13.40 -5.80
N LEU A 175 5.82 12.61 -6.36
CA LEU A 175 4.93 13.03 -7.43
C LEU A 175 3.56 13.34 -6.85
N ILE A 176 3.12 14.58 -6.97
CA ILE A 176 1.77 15.03 -6.61
C ILE A 176 0.96 15.21 -7.89
N ASP A 177 -0.17 14.54 -7.98
CA ASP A 177 -1.10 14.61 -9.10
C ASP A 177 -2.45 15.13 -8.60
N THR A 178 -2.79 16.36 -9.02
CA THR A 178 -4.05 17.02 -8.62
C THR A 178 -5.22 16.71 -9.54
N ILE A 179 -5.00 15.91 -10.58
CA ILE A 179 -6.07 15.41 -11.45
C ILE A 179 -6.56 14.06 -10.93
N LYS A 180 -5.67 13.27 -10.33
CA LYS A 180 -5.98 11.97 -9.74
C LYS A 180 -6.43 12.07 -8.28
N ASP A 181 -7.22 11.08 -7.90
CA ASP A 181 -7.61 10.84 -6.53
C ASP A 181 -6.51 10.11 -5.75
N TYR A 182 -6.55 10.20 -4.42
CA TYR A 182 -5.59 9.51 -3.57
C TYR A 182 -5.86 8.00 -3.58
N LEU A 183 -4.80 7.21 -3.71
CA LEU A 183 -4.85 5.75 -3.63
C LEU A 183 -4.01 5.30 -2.43
N ASN A 184 -4.64 4.65 -1.46
CA ASN A 184 -3.96 4.22 -0.24
C ASN A 184 -3.26 2.87 -0.43
N ASP A 185 -1.95 2.85 -0.59
CA ASP A 185 -1.19 1.61 -0.83
C ASP A 185 -1.41 0.52 0.24
N SER A 186 -1.77 0.87 1.48
CA SER A 186 -1.98 -0.12 2.56
C SER A 186 -3.26 -0.96 2.42
N GLU A 187 -4.30 -0.42 1.78
CA GLU A 187 -5.58 -1.10 1.63
C GLU A 187 -5.54 -2.15 0.52
N GLY A 188 -4.80 -1.89 -0.56
CA GLY A 188 -4.68 -2.76 -1.73
C GLY A 188 -5.99 -3.04 -2.46
N ILE A 189 -5.90 -3.64 -3.64
CA ILE A 189 -7.05 -4.07 -4.46
C ILE A 189 -7.22 -5.56 -4.24
N LEU A 190 -8.32 -5.97 -3.63
CA LEU A 190 -8.65 -7.37 -3.45
C LEU A 190 -9.53 -7.85 -4.60
N LEU A 191 -9.06 -8.83 -5.36
CA LEU A 191 -9.83 -9.52 -6.38
C LEU A 191 -10.12 -10.95 -5.90
N THR A 192 -11.34 -11.42 -6.14
CA THR A 192 -11.80 -12.74 -5.67
C THR A 192 -12.42 -13.52 -6.82
N SER A 193 -12.13 -14.82 -6.88
CA SER A 193 -12.77 -15.74 -7.81
C SER A 193 -13.52 -16.83 -7.06
N ASP A 194 -14.85 -16.80 -7.13
CA ASP A 194 -15.70 -17.80 -6.47
C ASP A 194 -15.55 -19.18 -7.11
N LYS A 195 -15.41 -19.25 -8.45
CA LYS A 195 -15.24 -20.51 -9.21
C LYS A 195 -14.00 -21.28 -8.74
N TYR A 196 -12.90 -20.58 -8.51
CA TYR A 196 -11.62 -21.18 -8.14
C TYR A 196 -11.33 -21.08 -6.63
N GLN A 197 -12.18 -20.41 -5.87
CA GLN A 197 -12.05 -20.17 -4.43
C GLN A 197 -10.70 -19.54 -4.04
N VAL A 198 -10.26 -18.54 -4.82
CA VAL A 198 -9.01 -17.83 -4.58
C VAL A 198 -9.22 -16.32 -4.52
N SER A 199 -8.28 -15.64 -3.87
CA SER A 199 -8.21 -14.19 -3.80
C SER A 199 -6.77 -13.70 -4.01
N ILE A 200 -6.61 -12.54 -4.65
CA ILE A 200 -5.32 -11.88 -4.83
C ILE A 200 -5.43 -10.44 -4.34
N LYS A 201 -4.45 -10.01 -3.55
CA LYS A 201 -4.34 -8.62 -3.10
C LYS A 201 -3.23 -7.95 -3.90
N LEU A 202 -3.56 -6.83 -4.53
CA LEU A 202 -2.63 -6.02 -5.31
C LEU A 202 -2.36 -4.70 -4.60
N PRO A 203 -1.23 -4.02 -4.89
CA PRO A 203 -1.04 -2.65 -4.47
C PRO A 203 -2.12 -1.73 -5.05
N ASN A 204 -2.60 -0.76 -4.27
CA ASN A 204 -3.57 0.21 -4.79
C ASN A 204 -2.98 1.11 -5.89
N SER A 205 -1.66 1.31 -5.90
CA SER A 205 -0.92 1.98 -6.97
C SER A 205 -1.14 1.37 -8.36
N TRP A 206 -1.55 0.09 -8.42
CA TRP A 206 -1.84 -0.62 -9.67
C TRP A 206 -3.28 -0.39 -10.18
N GLY A 207 -4.16 0.18 -9.34
CA GLY A 207 -5.57 0.39 -9.66
C GLY A 207 -5.79 1.34 -10.83
N GLY A 208 -6.54 0.86 -11.83
CA GLY A 208 -6.87 1.64 -13.04
C GLY A 208 -5.69 1.88 -13.98
N ARG A 209 -4.46 1.48 -13.61
CA ARG A 209 -3.27 1.48 -14.46
C ARG A 209 -3.04 0.13 -15.12
N TYR A 210 -3.18 -0.94 -14.33
CA TYR A 210 -3.14 -2.31 -14.83
C TYR A 210 -4.54 -2.90 -14.76
N LEU A 211 -5.17 -3.22 -15.90
CA LEU A 211 -6.52 -3.81 -15.91
C LEU A 211 -6.46 -5.20 -15.30
N THR A 212 -7.29 -5.48 -14.29
CA THR A 212 -7.35 -6.78 -13.61
C THR A 212 -8.76 -7.37 -13.69
N GLY A 213 -9.02 -8.00 -14.84
CA GLY A 213 -10.19 -8.86 -15.02
C GLY A 213 -9.86 -10.30 -14.63
N ILE A 214 -10.85 -11.02 -14.10
CA ILE A 214 -10.84 -12.48 -14.09
C ILE A 214 -11.39 -12.91 -15.45
N GLN A 215 -10.51 -13.34 -16.36
CA GLN A 215 -10.93 -13.89 -17.66
C GLN A 215 -10.77 -15.41 -17.68
N THR A 216 -11.57 -16.07 -18.52
CA THR A 216 -11.45 -17.49 -18.84
C THR A 216 -11.02 -17.57 -20.30
N TRP A 217 -9.72 -17.79 -20.56
CA TRP A 217 -9.16 -17.90 -21.91
C TRP A 217 -9.47 -19.28 -22.55
N ASP A 218 -9.62 -20.29 -21.70
CA ASP A 218 -10.23 -21.57 -22.01
C ASP A 218 -11.27 -21.91 -20.91
N LYS A 219 -12.06 -22.96 -21.13
CA LYS A 219 -13.15 -23.41 -20.22
C LYS A 219 -12.71 -23.62 -18.76
N ASP A 220 -11.42 -23.78 -18.48
CA ASP A 220 -10.92 -24.28 -17.19
C ASP A 220 -9.82 -23.43 -16.54
N SER A 221 -9.26 -22.41 -17.19
CA SER A 221 -8.24 -21.52 -16.59
C SER A 221 -8.78 -20.23 -15.98
N LEU A 222 -8.42 -19.99 -14.71
CA LEU A 222 -8.42 -18.65 -14.13
C LEU A 222 -7.31 -17.85 -14.79
N VAL A 223 -7.54 -16.64 -15.26
CA VAL A 223 -6.47 -15.73 -15.66
C VAL A 223 -6.66 -14.41 -14.91
N PHE A 224 -5.67 -14.08 -14.07
CA PHE A 224 -5.48 -12.69 -13.65
C PHE A 224 -4.63 -12.04 -14.74
N ASP A 225 -5.29 -11.36 -15.67
CA ASP A 225 -4.59 -10.56 -16.68
C ASP A 225 -4.19 -9.22 -16.08
N PHE A 226 -3.04 -8.70 -16.50
CA PHE A 226 -2.55 -7.39 -16.11
C PHE A 226 -2.07 -6.66 -17.37
N TYR A 227 -2.83 -5.66 -17.84
CA TYR A 227 -2.49 -4.87 -19.03
C TYR A 227 -2.30 -3.41 -18.68
N ASP A 228 -1.36 -2.70 -19.31
CA ASP A 228 -1.32 -1.24 -19.24
C ASP A 228 -2.65 -0.61 -19.74
N LYS A 229 -3.00 0.55 -19.19
CA LYS A 229 -4.26 1.24 -19.47
C LYS A 229 -4.38 1.66 -20.93
N TYR A 230 -3.31 2.16 -21.55
CA TYR A 230 -3.33 2.60 -22.95
C TYR A 230 -3.53 1.41 -23.89
N SER A 231 -2.88 0.30 -23.55
CA SER A 231 -3.01 -0.99 -24.22
C SER A 231 -4.44 -1.55 -24.20
N ASN A 232 -5.17 -1.38 -23.10
CA ASN A 232 -6.55 -1.83 -22.96
C ASN A 232 -7.56 -0.96 -23.73
N GLU A 233 -7.36 0.35 -23.79
CA GLU A 233 -8.18 1.25 -24.62
C GLU A 233 -8.00 0.90 -26.11
N LEU A 234 -6.76 0.61 -26.55
CA LEU A 234 -6.48 0.05 -27.89
C LEU A 234 -7.08 -1.33 -28.11
N PHE A 235 -7.05 -2.23 -27.11
CA PHE A 235 -7.61 -3.57 -27.19
C PHE A 235 -9.13 -3.56 -27.43
N LYS A 236 -9.85 -2.62 -26.81
CA LYS A 236 -11.30 -2.46 -27.00
C LYS A 236 -11.67 -1.90 -28.37
N GLU A 237 -10.78 -1.12 -29.00
CA GLU A 237 -11.01 -0.54 -30.32
C GLU A 237 -10.65 -1.48 -31.47
N ILE A 238 -9.75 -2.45 -31.25
CA ILE A 238 -9.23 -3.34 -32.28
C ILE A 238 -9.83 -4.75 -32.10
N ASN A 239 -11.00 -4.98 -32.72
CA ASN A 239 -11.62 -6.30 -32.89
C ASN A 239 -10.61 -7.34 -33.44
N GLY A 240 -9.98 -8.13 -32.57
CA GLY A 240 -9.29 -9.37 -32.94
C GLY A 240 -7.78 -9.32 -33.14
N LYS A 241 -7.03 -8.47 -32.44
CA LYS A 241 -5.58 -8.71 -32.23
C LYS A 241 -5.32 -9.50 -30.94
N ASN A 242 -4.24 -10.29 -30.93
CA ASN A 242 -3.87 -11.13 -29.80
C ASN A 242 -3.43 -10.25 -28.61
N ALA A 243 -3.72 -10.69 -27.38
CA ALA A 243 -3.30 -10.01 -26.14
C ALA A 243 -1.79 -9.70 -26.08
N GLY A 244 -0.96 -10.51 -26.76
CA GLY A 244 0.48 -10.29 -26.89
C GLY A 244 0.84 -9.01 -27.64
N ASP A 245 -0.02 -8.52 -28.53
CA ASP A 245 0.26 -7.30 -29.29
C ASP A 245 0.16 -6.06 -28.41
N VAL A 246 -0.63 -6.08 -27.33
CA VAL A 246 -0.94 -4.89 -26.51
C VAL A 246 -0.07 -4.73 -25.25
N GLY A 247 0.72 -5.73 -24.86
CA GLY A 247 1.59 -5.65 -23.70
C GLY A 247 0.88 -6.01 -22.39
N TRP A 248 1.41 -7.04 -21.74
CA TRP A 248 0.85 -7.67 -20.55
C TRP A 248 1.96 -7.87 -19.50
N LEU A 249 1.61 -7.81 -18.21
CA LEU A 249 2.58 -7.75 -17.09
C LEU A 249 2.95 -9.14 -16.55
N PHE A 250 1.96 -9.89 -16.06
CA PHE A 250 2.09 -11.30 -15.70
C PHE A 250 0.71 -11.93 -15.72
N GLU A 251 0.64 -13.24 -15.55
CA GLU A 251 -0.60 -13.97 -15.35
C GLU A 251 -0.43 -15.01 -14.25
N ILE A 252 -1.48 -15.26 -13.48
CA ILE A 252 -1.60 -16.47 -12.66
C ILE A 252 -2.70 -17.33 -13.26
N ARG A 253 -2.35 -18.56 -13.63
CA ARG A 253 -3.29 -19.54 -14.15
C ARG A 253 -3.48 -20.73 -13.21
N ALA A 254 -4.74 -21.17 -13.09
CA ALA A 254 -5.10 -22.40 -12.39
C ALA A 254 -5.51 -23.48 -13.40
N TYR A 255 -4.97 -24.68 -13.26
CA TYR A 255 -5.31 -25.86 -14.08
C TYR A 255 -5.75 -27.02 -13.21
N PRO A 256 -6.79 -27.78 -13.59
CA PRO A 256 -7.17 -28.99 -12.87
C PRO A 256 -6.01 -29.99 -12.79
N LEU A 257 -5.81 -30.62 -11.63
CA LEU A 257 -4.75 -31.62 -11.40
C LEU A 257 -4.80 -32.85 -12.34
N ALA A 258 -5.94 -33.12 -12.97
CA ALA A 258 -6.17 -34.30 -13.80
C ALA A 258 -5.74 -34.13 -15.28
N GLU A 259 -5.33 -32.93 -15.69
CA GLU A 259 -4.92 -32.66 -17.06
C GLU A 259 -3.39 -32.49 -17.15
N GLU A 260 -2.70 -33.40 -17.84
CA GLU A 260 -1.34 -33.13 -18.29
C GLU A 260 -1.40 -32.05 -19.37
N LYS A 261 -0.86 -30.86 -19.08
CA LYS A 261 -0.71 -29.79 -20.07
C LYS A 261 0.76 -29.54 -20.37
N THR A 262 1.09 -29.50 -21.66
CA THR A 262 2.34 -28.97 -22.19
C THR A 262 2.10 -27.53 -22.65
N PHE A 263 3.04 -26.63 -22.36
CA PHE A 263 2.92 -25.21 -22.67
C PHE A 263 4.14 -24.74 -23.47
N GLU A 264 3.92 -24.16 -24.66
CA GLU A 264 4.98 -23.62 -25.53
C GLU A 264 5.04 -22.08 -25.45
N GLY A 265 6.24 -21.49 -25.50
CA GLY A 265 6.44 -20.08 -25.87
C GLY A 265 6.49 -19.01 -24.77
N ALA A 266 6.36 -19.36 -23.48
CA ALA A 266 6.53 -18.41 -22.36
C ALA A 266 7.34 -19.04 -21.22
N THR A 267 7.93 -18.24 -20.33
CA THR A 267 8.55 -18.76 -19.09
C THR A 267 7.45 -19.09 -18.09
N LEU A 268 6.88 -20.29 -18.20
CA LEU A 268 5.93 -20.78 -17.21
C LEU A 268 6.68 -21.32 -16.00
N SER A 269 6.33 -20.80 -14.82
CA SER A 269 6.82 -21.33 -13.55
C SER A 269 5.64 -21.88 -12.78
N ILE A 270 5.67 -23.18 -12.45
CA ILE A 270 4.72 -23.72 -11.48
C ILE A 270 5.02 -23.04 -10.15
N ILE A 271 4.04 -22.32 -9.61
CA ILE A 271 4.20 -21.57 -8.36
C ILE A 271 3.64 -22.33 -7.16
N GLY A 272 2.66 -23.22 -7.37
CA GLY A 272 2.14 -24.04 -6.30
C GLY A 272 1.00 -24.97 -6.70
N LYS A 273 0.49 -25.73 -5.74
CA LYS A 273 -0.66 -26.63 -5.92
C LYS A 273 -1.57 -26.66 -4.70
N ASN A 274 -2.85 -26.90 -4.91
CA ASN A 274 -3.81 -27.25 -3.86
C ASN A 274 -4.47 -28.60 -4.18
N LYS A 275 -5.56 -28.97 -3.49
CA LYS A 275 -6.23 -30.27 -3.69
C LYS A 275 -6.93 -30.44 -5.05
N GLN A 276 -7.18 -29.34 -5.77
CA GLN A 276 -7.96 -29.32 -7.01
C GLN A 276 -7.16 -28.82 -8.20
N TYR A 277 -6.20 -27.91 -7.98
CA TYR A 277 -5.53 -27.17 -9.03
C TYR A 277 -4.01 -27.13 -8.86
N VAL A 278 -3.32 -27.06 -10.00
CA VAL A 278 -1.94 -26.58 -10.12
C VAL A 278 -1.98 -25.13 -10.57
N PHE A 279 -1.19 -24.28 -9.91
CA PHE A 279 -1.07 -22.87 -10.21
C PHE A 279 0.26 -22.59 -10.89
N VAL A 280 0.22 -21.81 -11.96
CA VAL A 280 1.40 -21.34 -12.66
C VAL A 280 1.40 -19.82 -12.71
N SER A 281 2.58 -19.24 -12.61
CA SER A 281 2.83 -17.86 -13.01
C SER A 281 3.41 -17.86 -14.41
N ILE A 282 2.90 -16.96 -15.24
CA ILE A 282 3.46 -16.66 -16.54
C ILE A 282 3.93 -15.22 -16.49
N VAL A 283 5.23 -15.03 -16.71
CA VAL A 283 5.83 -13.72 -16.87
C VAL A 283 6.32 -13.60 -18.32
N PRO A 284 6.14 -12.45 -18.98
CA PRO A 284 6.66 -12.24 -20.32
C PRO A 284 8.18 -12.41 -20.30
N SER A 285 8.71 -13.21 -21.22
CA SER A 285 10.17 -13.30 -21.45
C SER A 285 10.73 -12.02 -22.07
N ASP A 286 9.85 -11.22 -22.70
CA ASP A 286 10.14 -10.01 -23.43
C ASP A 286 8.88 -9.12 -23.42
N VAL A 287 9.06 -7.86 -23.05
CA VAL A 287 7.99 -6.89 -22.86
C VAL A 287 7.46 -6.43 -24.23
N GLN A 288 6.21 -6.78 -24.57
CA GLN A 288 5.59 -6.49 -25.87
C GLN A 288 4.62 -5.29 -25.78
N PHE A 289 5.10 -4.09 -25.43
CA PHE A 289 4.25 -2.88 -25.49
C PHE A 289 4.13 -2.37 -26.94
N VAL A 290 2.90 -2.01 -27.38
CA VAL A 290 2.68 -1.34 -28.67
C VAL A 290 3.31 0.04 -28.59
N GLU A 291 4.35 0.26 -29.41
CA GLU A 291 5.12 1.50 -29.51
C GLU A 291 6.04 1.81 -28.31
N ASN A 292 7.35 1.59 -28.56
CA ASN A 292 8.52 2.19 -27.91
C ASN A 292 8.28 3.12 -26.72
N SER A 293 8.76 2.67 -25.57
CA SER A 293 9.22 3.57 -24.52
C SER A 293 10.09 2.74 -23.57
N LYS A 294 11.38 3.05 -23.49
CA LYS A 294 12.27 2.46 -22.47
C LYS A 294 11.68 2.66 -21.07
N GLU A 295 10.87 3.70 -20.90
CA GLU A 295 10.19 4.05 -19.68
C GLU A 295 9.16 2.98 -19.29
N ALA A 296 8.39 2.41 -20.22
CA ALA A 296 7.48 1.30 -19.93
C ALA A 296 8.24 0.01 -19.54
N GLN A 297 9.40 -0.25 -20.15
CA GLN A 297 10.27 -1.35 -19.75
C GLN A 297 10.91 -1.11 -18.37
N GLN A 298 11.37 0.12 -18.07
CA GLN A 298 11.93 0.49 -16.77
C GLN A 298 10.86 0.43 -15.67
N GLU A 299 9.64 0.88 -15.96
CA GLU A 299 8.49 0.75 -15.06
C GLU A 299 8.21 -0.74 -14.79
N TYR A 300 8.18 -1.58 -15.83
CA TYR A 300 8.06 -3.04 -15.66
C TYR A 300 9.17 -3.64 -14.79
N GLU A 301 10.43 -3.32 -15.06
CA GLU A 301 11.58 -3.81 -14.31
C GLU A 301 11.52 -3.35 -12.84
N SER A 302 11.04 -2.13 -12.58
CA SER A 302 10.84 -1.60 -11.23
C SER A 302 9.73 -2.33 -10.45
N MET A 303 8.75 -2.89 -11.15
CA MET A 303 7.62 -3.62 -10.57
C MET A 303 7.91 -5.11 -10.34
N TYR A 304 9.03 -5.64 -10.84
CA TYR A 304 9.32 -7.08 -10.79
C TYR A 304 9.42 -7.61 -9.35
N SER A 305 9.92 -6.79 -8.41
CA SER A 305 9.90 -7.12 -6.97
C SER A 305 8.48 -7.22 -6.44
N ASP A 306 7.60 -6.30 -6.84
CA ASP A 306 6.20 -6.29 -6.42
C ASP A 306 5.45 -7.52 -6.96
N VAL A 307 5.71 -7.94 -8.20
CA VAL A 307 5.14 -9.17 -8.79
C VAL A 307 5.51 -10.40 -7.95
N THR A 308 6.77 -10.48 -7.53
CA THR A 308 7.27 -11.59 -6.70
C THR A 308 6.55 -11.63 -5.34
N ASP A 309 6.40 -10.48 -4.70
CA ASP A 309 5.69 -10.35 -3.42
C ASP A 309 4.19 -10.64 -3.54
N ILE A 310 3.56 -10.22 -4.65
CA ILE A 310 2.15 -10.52 -4.95
C ILE A 310 1.94 -12.03 -5.13
N ILE A 311 2.83 -12.72 -5.86
CA ILE A 311 2.74 -14.18 -6.02
C ILE A 311 2.88 -14.88 -4.67
N LYS A 312 3.79 -14.42 -3.82
CA LYS A 312 3.96 -14.97 -2.47
C LYS A 312 2.72 -14.76 -1.60
N ASP A 313 2.18 -13.54 -1.55
CA ASP A 313 0.93 -13.25 -0.83
C ASP A 313 -0.23 -14.09 -1.38
N PHE A 314 -0.31 -14.27 -2.70
CA PHE A 314 -1.32 -15.12 -3.33
C PHE A 314 -1.21 -16.57 -2.85
N LEU A 315 -0.02 -17.17 -2.80
CA LEU A 315 0.15 -18.54 -2.32
C LEU A 315 -0.27 -18.67 -0.84
N ASP A 316 0.24 -17.76 0.00
CA ASP A 316 -0.03 -17.75 1.45
C ASP A 316 -1.51 -17.55 1.75
N ARG A 317 -2.14 -16.54 1.14
CA ARG A 317 -3.55 -16.17 1.36
C ARG A 317 -4.52 -17.27 0.96
N ASN A 318 -4.17 -18.06 -0.05
CA ASN A 318 -5.01 -19.13 -0.59
C ASN A 318 -4.65 -20.52 -0.06
N ASN A 319 -3.72 -20.61 0.90
CA ASN A 319 -3.21 -21.89 1.43
C ASN A 319 -2.73 -22.84 0.32
N ILE A 320 -2.06 -22.29 -0.69
CA ILE A 320 -1.49 -23.05 -1.81
C ILE A 320 -0.07 -23.46 -1.41
N ILE A 321 0.26 -24.73 -1.58
CA ILE A 321 1.60 -25.24 -1.27
C ILE A 321 2.54 -24.78 -2.39
N SER A 322 3.56 -23.99 -2.03
CA SER A 322 4.58 -23.52 -2.98
C SER A 322 5.39 -24.68 -3.54
N VAL A 323 5.83 -24.57 -4.79
CA VAL A 323 6.76 -25.55 -5.40
C VAL A 323 8.12 -25.56 -4.70
N SER A 324 8.55 -24.44 -4.11
CA SER A 324 9.78 -24.41 -3.30
C SER A 324 9.72 -25.31 -2.06
N ASP A 325 8.52 -25.68 -1.64
CA ASP A 325 8.26 -26.38 -0.39
C ASP A 325 7.88 -27.86 -0.61
N ILE A 326 7.96 -28.34 -1.88
CA ILE A 326 7.65 -29.71 -2.34
C ILE A 326 8.93 -30.43 -2.73
#